data_AF-A0A8H3CR78-F1
#
_entry.id   AF-A0A8H3CR78-F1
#
_cell.length_a   1.000
_cell.length_b   1.000
_cell.length_c   1.000
_cell.angle_alpha   90.00
_cell.angle_beta   90.00
_cell.angle_gamma   90.00
#
_symmetry.space_group_name_H-M   'P 1'
#
loop_
_entity.id
_entity.type
_entity.pdbx_description
1 polymer ?
#
loop_
_entity_poly.entity_id
_entity_poly.type
_entity_poly.pdbx_seq_one_letter_code
_entity_poly.pdbx_strand_id
1 'polypeptide(L)'
;MNHPNPPALNIEGIMQSLTYLAQQMTHPANQPVVGLVNQVLMNVEALGGRLNEMDGAFAEMQARLSDRLHVMDRVSVASSLNASALDDAAELFALPLPNGDMPGDVFPPTLGALRALT
;
A
#
# COMPACT_ATOMS: atom_id res chain seq x y z
N MET A 1 1.98 56.64 25.39
CA MET A 1 1.30 55.43 25.89
C MET A 1 2.38 54.53 26.46
N ASN A 2 2.38 54.31 27.77
CA ASN A 2 3.34 53.40 28.43
C ASN A 2 2.78 51.98 28.27
N HIS A 3 3.42 51.15 27.44
CA HIS A 3 3.09 49.73 27.38
C HIS A 3 3.67 49.05 28.64
N PRO A 4 2.89 48.27 29.40
CA PRO A 4 3.43 47.52 30.52
C PRO A 4 4.47 46.53 30.00
N ASN A 5 5.63 46.51 30.66
CA ASN A 5 6.70 45.54 30.38
C ASN A 5 6.12 44.12 30.56
N PRO A 6 6.36 43.18 29.62
CA PRO A 6 5.91 41.81 29.80
C PRO A 6 6.52 41.21 31.09
N PRO A 7 5.77 40.35 31.81
CA PRO A 7 6.26 39.76 33.05
C PRO A 7 7.56 39.01 32.79
N ALA A 8 8.57 39.27 33.61
CA ALA A 8 9.85 38.58 33.53
C ALA A 8 9.65 37.08 33.73
N LEU A 9 10.28 36.27 32.89
CA LEU A 9 10.25 34.81 33.01
C LEU A 9 10.85 34.41 34.37
N ASN A 10 10.09 33.73 35.22
CA ASN A 10 10.58 33.20 36.51
C ASN A 10 11.41 31.93 36.28
N ILE A 11 12.67 32.12 35.88
CA ILE A 11 13.61 31.04 35.57
C ILE A 11 13.83 30.12 36.78
N GLU A 12 13.89 30.68 37.99
CA GLU A 12 14.14 29.92 39.21
C GLU A 12 12.98 28.96 39.55
N GLY A 13 11.74 29.43 39.43
CA GLY A 13 10.55 28.58 39.59
C GLY A 13 10.44 27.47 38.54
N ILE A 14 10.86 27.75 37.30
CA ILE A 14 10.91 26.75 36.23
C ILE A 14 11.95 25.68 36.56
N MET A 15 13.15 26.08 36.98
CA MET A 15 14.23 25.14 37.35
C MET A 15 13.87 24.24 38.53
N GLN A 16 13.20 24.79 39.55
CA GLN A 16 12.70 23.99 40.68
C GLN A 16 11.65 22.96 40.24
N SER A 17 10.72 23.36 39.38
CA SER A 17 9.69 22.45 38.84
C SER A 17 10.29 21.32 38.01
N LEU A 18 11.29 21.62 37.17
CA LEU A 18 12.02 20.63 36.37
C LEU A 18 12.81 19.67 37.26
N THR A 19 13.43 20.17 38.33
CA THR A 19 14.17 19.35 39.30
C THR A 19 13.23 18.39 40.03
N TYR A 20 12.07 18.88 40.48
CA TYR A 20 11.05 18.06 41.13
C TYR A 20 10.51 16.98 40.20
N LEU A 21 10.25 17.32 38.93
CA LEU A 21 9.81 16.35 37.93
C LEU A 21 10.87 15.26 37.68
N ALA A 22 12.15 15.63 37.59
CA ALA A 22 13.24 14.66 37.42
C ALA A 22 13.35 13.71 38.63
N GLN A 23 13.19 14.22 39.84
CA GLN A 23 13.15 13.41 41.06
C GLN A 23 11.96 12.45 41.07
N GLN A 24 10.78 12.91 40.65
CA GLN A 24 9.59 12.07 40.53
C GLN A 24 9.79 10.95 39.49
N MET A 25 10.36 11.26 38.33
CA MET A 25 10.63 10.25 37.29
C MET A 25 11.68 9.21 37.69
N THR A 26 12.60 9.57 38.60
CA THR A 26 13.68 8.67 39.07
C THR A 26 13.35 7.98 40.39
N HIS A 27 12.24 8.35 41.05
CA HIS A 27 11.85 7.76 42.32
C HIS A 27 11.55 6.25 42.17
N PRO A 28 12.12 5.37 43.01
CA PRO A 28 11.89 3.91 42.95
C PRO A 28 10.42 3.48 42.90
N ALA A 29 9.53 4.19 43.59
CA ALA A 29 8.09 3.90 43.60
C ALA A 29 7.41 4.12 42.23
N ASN A 30 7.98 4.99 41.39
CA ASN A 30 7.44 5.34 40.08
C ASN A 30 8.07 4.53 38.94
N GLN A 31 9.19 3.82 39.20
CA GLN A 31 9.87 2.98 38.20
C GLN A 31 8.96 1.92 37.55
N PRO A 32 8.03 1.24 38.25
CA PRO A 32 7.11 0.30 37.61
C PRO A 32 6.20 0.97 36.57
N VAL A 33 5.72 2.19 36.87
CA VAL A 33 4.86 2.96 35.95
C VAL A 33 5.67 3.42 34.75
N VAL A 34 6.90 3.90 34.95
CA VAL A 34 7.83 4.27 33.86
C VAL A 34 8.12 3.06 32.96
N GLY A 35 8.34 1.87 33.55
CA GLY A 35 8.55 0.62 32.80
C GLY A 35 7.33 0.23 31.96
N LEU A 36 6.12 0.35 32.52
CA LEU A 36 4.86 0.13 31.80
C LEU A 36 4.69 1.11 30.63
N VAL A 37 4.97 2.40 30.83
CA VAL A 37 4.88 3.42 29.78
C VAL A 37 5.85 3.10 28.64
N ASN A 38 7.10 2.75 28.95
CA ASN A 38 8.07 2.37 27.94
C ASN A 38 7.64 1.12 27.15
N GLN A 39 7.09 0.12 27.83
CA GLN A 39 6.59 -1.08 27.18
C GLN A 39 5.40 -0.78 26.25
N VAL A 40 4.47 0.08 26.68
CA VAL A 40 3.34 0.51 25.84
C VAL A 40 3.84 1.27 24.62
N LEU A 41 4.82 2.15 24.77
CA LEU A 41 5.42 2.88 23.65
C LEU A 41 6.01 1.93 22.62
N MET A 42 6.83 0.97 23.05
CA MET A 42 7.41 -0.05 22.17
C MET A 42 6.33 -0.87 21.45
N ASN A 43 5.25 -1.25 22.16
CA ASN A 43 4.15 -2.00 21.55
C ASN A 43 3.40 -1.19 20.49
N VAL A 44 3.20 0.12 20.72
CA VAL A 44 2.56 1.03 19.77
C VAL A 44 3.43 1.21 18.52
N GLU A 45 4.74 1.38 18.69
CA GLU A 45 5.68 1.47 17.56
C GLU A 45 5.68 0.18 16.73
N ALA A 46 5.75 -0.98 17.38
CA ALA A 46 5.68 -2.28 16.71
C ALA A 46 4.34 -2.49 15.98
N LEU A 47 3.22 -2.07 16.58
CA LEU A 47 1.92 -2.12 15.93
C LEU A 47 1.86 -1.20 14.71
N GLY A 48 2.42 0.01 14.80
CA GLY A 48 2.53 0.94 13.68
C GLY A 48 3.33 0.33 12.51
N GLY A 49 4.44 -0.34 12.79
CA GLY A 49 5.22 -1.06 11.77
C GLY A 49 4.39 -2.14 11.06
N ARG A 50 3.68 -2.98 11.82
CA ARG A 50 2.82 -4.05 11.28
C ARG A 50 1.66 -3.52 10.44
N LEU A 51 1.08 -2.39 10.83
CA LEU A 51 0.02 -1.73 10.06
C LEU A 51 0.54 -1.25 8.70
N ASN A 52 1.73 -0.64 8.66
CA ASN A 52 2.35 -0.21 7.40
C ASN A 52 2.66 -1.38 6.46
N GLU A 53 3.15 -2.50 7.00
CA GLU A 53 3.37 -3.71 6.21
C GLU A 53 2.06 -4.26 5.63
N MET A 54 1.00 -4.26 6.44
CA MET A 54 -0.33 -4.70 6.02
C MET A 54 -0.90 -3.82 4.91
N ASP A 55 -0.77 -2.48 5.02
CA ASP A 55 -1.19 -1.55 3.99
C ASP A 55 -0.44 -1.78 2.67
N GLY A 56 0.88 -2.05 2.74
CA GLY A 56 1.68 -2.41 1.57
C GLY A 56 1.18 -3.69 0.89
N ALA A 57 0.91 -4.74 1.68
CA ALA A 57 0.37 -6.00 1.17
C ALA A 57 -1.02 -5.85 0.54
N PHE A 58 -1.90 -5.01 1.12
CA PHE A 58 -3.20 -4.71 0.56
C PHE A 58 -3.10 -3.97 -0.78
N ALA A 59 -2.20 -3.00 -0.89
CA ALA A 59 -1.97 -2.28 -2.14
C ALA A 59 -1.48 -3.23 -3.26
N GLU A 60 -0.55 -4.14 -2.95
CA GLU A 60 -0.09 -5.15 -3.90
C GLU A 60 -1.24 -6.09 -4.32
N MET A 61 -2.03 -6.57 -3.37
CA MET A 61 -3.16 -7.44 -3.66
C MET A 61 -4.21 -6.73 -4.53
N GLN A 62 -4.49 -5.46 -4.26
CA GLN A 62 -5.41 -4.64 -5.06
C GLN A 62 -4.91 -4.48 -6.50
N ALA A 63 -3.62 -4.19 -6.69
CA ALA A 63 -3.02 -4.09 -8.03
C ALA A 63 -3.17 -5.43 -8.78
N ARG A 64 -2.83 -6.55 -8.13
CA ARG A 64 -2.95 -7.89 -8.73
C ARG A 64 -4.39 -8.25 -9.10
N LEU A 65 -5.37 -7.88 -8.28
CA LEU A 65 -6.79 -8.11 -8.60
C LEU A 65 -7.26 -7.24 -9.78
N SER A 66 -6.84 -5.98 -9.82
CA SER A 66 -7.14 -5.07 -10.93
C SER A 66 -6.59 -5.61 -12.25
N ASP A 67 -5.34 -6.06 -12.26
CA ASP A 67 -4.71 -6.63 -13.47
C ASP A 67 -5.45 -7.89 -13.93
N ARG A 68 -5.84 -8.77 -13.00
CA ARG A 68 -6.61 -9.98 -13.34
C ARG A 68 -7.97 -9.66 -13.92
N LEU A 69 -8.69 -8.68 -13.39
CA LEU A 69 -9.97 -8.24 -13.94
C LEU A 69 -9.82 -7.70 -15.36
N HIS A 70 -8.80 -6.86 -15.59
CA HIS A 70 -8.53 -6.30 -16.91
C HIS A 70 -8.19 -7.39 -17.94
N VAL A 71 -7.40 -8.39 -17.56
CA VAL A 71 -7.10 -9.56 -18.39
C VAL A 71 -8.38 -10.35 -18.70
N MET A 72 -9.24 -10.60 -17.72
CA MET A 72 -10.50 -11.32 -17.92
C MET A 72 -11.44 -10.59 -18.88
N ASP A 73 -11.57 -9.27 -18.77
CA ASP A 73 -12.39 -8.47 -19.69
C ASP A 73 -11.87 -8.57 -21.13
N ARG A 74 -10.55 -8.46 -21.33
CA ARG A 74 -9.93 -8.60 -22.66
C ARG A 74 -10.14 -10.00 -23.22
N VAL A 75 -9.98 -11.04 -22.41
CA VAL A 75 -10.24 -12.44 -22.81
C VAL A 75 -11.69 -12.60 -23.24
N SER A 76 -12.64 -12.07 -22.47
CA SER A 76 -14.07 -12.18 -22.77
C SER A 76 -14.44 -11.49 -24.09
N VAL A 77 -13.94 -10.27 -24.32
CA VAL A 77 -14.18 -9.51 -25.55
C VAL A 77 -13.56 -10.20 -26.76
N ALA A 78 -12.27 -10.54 -26.70
CA ALA A 78 -11.57 -11.19 -27.81
C ALA A 78 -12.16 -12.57 -28.12
N SER A 79 -12.56 -13.35 -27.11
CA SER A 79 -13.22 -14.64 -27.32
C SER A 79 -14.57 -14.49 -28.03
N SER A 80 -15.36 -13.47 -27.67
CA SER A 80 -16.66 -13.20 -28.30
C SER A 80 -16.51 -12.76 -29.77
N LEU A 81 -15.51 -11.92 -30.05
CA LEU A 81 -15.20 -11.50 -31.42
C LEU A 81 -14.70 -12.66 -32.27
N ASN A 82 -13.77 -13.47 -31.74
CA ASN A 82 -13.24 -14.65 -32.43
C ASN A 82 -14.33 -15.71 -32.66
N ALA A 83 -15.27 -15.89 -31.73
CA ALA A 83 -16.40 -16.80 -31.91
C ALA A 83 -17.34 -16.38 -33.05
N SER A 84 -17.31 -15.10 -33.44
CA SER A 84 -18.09 -14.55 -34.55
C SER A 84 -17.36 -14.63 -35.90
N ALA A 85 -16.11 -15.10 -35.93
CA ALA A 85 -15.33 -15.26 -37.16
C ALA A 85 -15.80 -16.48 -37.97
N LEU A 86 -16.30 -16.25 -39.18
CA LEU A 86 -16.94 -17.30 -40.01
C LEU A 86 -16.17 -17.62 -41.31
N ASP A 87 -15.47 -16.64 -41.88
CA ASP A 87 -14.71 -16.79 -43.12
C ASP A 87 -13.20 -16.63 -42.90
N ASP A 88 -12.41 -16.98 -43.92
CA ASP A 88 -10.94 -16.97 -43.81
C ASP A 88 -10.34 -15.55 -43.72
N ALA A 89 -11.11 -14.54 -44.10
CA ALA A 89 -10.72 -13.13 -44.03
C ALA A 89 -11.02 -12.51 -42.66
N ALA A 90 -11.85 -13.16 -41.84
CA ALA A 90 -12.21 -12.67 -40.52
C ALA A 90 -10.97 -12.46 -39.64
N GLU A 91 -10.86 -11.25 -39.10
CA GLU A 91 -9.80 -10.86 -38.19
C GLU A 91 -9.93 -11.63 -36.87
N LEU A 92 -8.78 -12.08 -36.35
CA LEU A 92 -8.69 -12.69 -35.05
C LEU A 92 -8.02 -11.74 -34.06
N PHE A 93 -8.54 -11.73 -32.85
CA PHE A 93 -8.03 -10.96 -31.74
C PHE A 93 -7.22 -11.87 -30.82
N ALA A 94 -5.97 -11.48 -30.57
CA ALA A 94 -5.07 -12.21 -29.69
C ALA A 94 -5.63 -12.28 -28.27
N LEU A 95 -5.57 -13.49 -27.69
CA LEU A 95 -5.81 -13.69 -26.27
C LEU A 95 -4.49 -13.62 -25.51
N PRO A 96 -4.47 -13.01 -24.31
CA PRO A 96 -3.29 -13.04 -23.45
C PRO A 96 -2.95 -14.47 -23.06
N LEU A 97 -1.66 -14.76 -22.97
CA LEU A 97 -1.11 -16.03 -22.54
C LEU A 97 -1.38 -16.29 -21.04
N PRO A 98 -1.22 -17.53 -20.53
CA PRO A 98 -1.47 -17.84 -19.12
C PRO A 98 -0.60 -17.05 -18.13
N ASN A 99 0.55 -16.53 -18.58
CA ASN A 99 1.42 -15.67 -17.80
C ASN A 99 1.04 -14.17 -17.89
N GLY A 100 0.01 -13.82 -18.67
CA GLY A 100 -0.50 -12.45 -18.86
C GLY A 100 0.07 -11.70 -20.07
N ASP A 101 1.11 -12.22 -20.71
CA ASP A 101 1.75 -11.56 -21.86
C ASP A 101 0.90 -11.68 -23.13
N MET A 102 1.02 -10.72 -24.03
CA MET A 102 0.42 -10.82 -25.36
C MET A 102 1.31 -11.62 -26.31
N PRO A 103 0.75 -12.51 -27.15
CA PRO A 103 1.53 -13.32 -28.10
C PRO A 103 2.20 -12.52 -29.23
N GLY A 104 1.97 -11.20 -29.30
CA GLY A 104 2.63 -10.29 -30.23
C GLY A 104 2.43 -10.68 -31.70
N ASP A 105 3.46 -10.50 -32.52
CA ASP A 105 3.44 -10.75 -33.96
C ASP A 105 3.35 -12.25 -34.34
N VAL A 106 3.41 -13.15 -33.36
CA VAL A 106 3.34 -14.60 -33.58
C VAL A 106 1.89 -15.06 -33.74
N PHE A 107 0.92 -14.27 -33.30
CA PHE A 107 -0.49 -14.62 -33.38
C PHE A 107 -1.03 -14.43 -34.82
N PRO A 108 -1.72 -15.44 -35.40
CA PRO A 108 -2.24 -15.33 -36.76
C PRO A 108 -3.30 -14.23 -36.85
N PRO A 109 -3.21 -13.32 -37.84
CA PRO A 109 -4.10 -12.16 -37.91
C PRO A 109 -5.53 -12.50 -38.37
N THR A 110 -5.72 -13.62 -39.05
CA THR A 110 -7.03 -14.04 -39.58
C THR A 110 -7.32 -15.51 -39.35
N LEU A 111 -8.60 -15.90 -39.45
CA LEU A 111 -9.03 -17.29 -39.35
C LEU A 111 -8.40 -18.19 -40.43
N GLY A 112 -8.23 -17.68 -41.65
CA GLY A 112 -7.54 -18.38 -42.73
C GLY A 112 -6.06 -18.62 -42.42
N ALA A 113 -5.38 -17.60 -41.87
CA ALA A 113 -3.98 -17.73 -41.45
C ALA A 113 -3.82 -18.76 -40.33
N LEU A 114 -4.74 -18.80 -39.36
CA LEU A 114 -4.75 -19.81 -38.30
C LEU A 114 -4.95 -21.23 -38.86
N ARG A 115 -5.90 -21.40 -39.79
CA ARG A 115 -6.17 -22.70 -40.44
C ARG A 115 -4.99 -23.21 -41.26
N ALA A 116 -4.18 -22.32 -41.82
CA ALA A 116 -2.98 -22.70 -42.56
C ALA A 116 -1.82 -23.19 -41.65
N LEU A 117 -1.92 -22.98 -40.33
CA LEU A 117 -0.94 -23.46 -39.35
C LEU A 117 -1.28 -24.84 -38.77
N THR A 118 -2.50 -25.33 -38.98
CA THR A 118 -3.01 -26.64 -38.52
C THR A 118 -2.98 -27.68 -39.63
#